data_AF-A0A182VT92-F1
#
_entry.id   AF-A0A182VT92-F1
#
_cell.length_a   1.000
_cell.length_b   1.000
_cell.length_c   1.000
_cell.angle_alpha   90.00
_cell.angle_beta   90.00
_cell.angle_gamma   90.00
#
_symmetry.space_group_name_H-M   'P 1'
#
loop_
_entity.id
_entity.type
_entity.pdbx_description
1 polymer ?
#
loop_
_entity_poly.entity_id
_entity_poly.type
_entity_poly.pdbx_seq_one_letter_code
_entity_poly.pdbx_strand_id
1 'polypeptide(L)'
;MLVFGIVMRNFLVALLGAFVLFAICSPVECSDSEDASLEYEIFNLEVIEGKKMKLLFRNGHRFMRNPKWYFNGRSVSKTRCTSNYGELVCPAVTRNDTGRYDLWAEDGTRQGQASLMFSANVQVVKKVEQDVGELIMPNNNVQEVESYGQHEETGINCFCSGVTNRCRMATDLYRTRHNFNLSSAIPETTLPMESETVADYLKIPSSVWSGNLITAYGGYLRFPVTDECYINRSKPCVLLFDKRYRDRAIGYFLPPTHSQRQVQVVMKESSWRLVSARNELGDREREEKVDKFVFMSTLSHIKDVYIRGRYRSRDENNMLTIDLATMYNDGLGRVSTVEECDCYPGYGGLSCEVCNKGYIRVYGSVNPDGLCITISQLWLLRKGTHSLEFAGM
;
A
#
# COMPACT_ATOMS: atom_id res chain seq x y z
N MET A 1 -35.53 45.84 -40.87
CA MET A 1 -34.17 46.40 -40.74
C MET A 1 -33.81 46.38 -39.27
N LEU A 2 -32.58 45.97 -38.94
CA LEU A 2 -32.05 45.72 -37.59
C LEU A 2 -32.43 46.79 -36.54
N VAL A 3 -32.57 46.40 -35.27
CA VAL A 3 -31.54 46.54 -34.21
C VAL A 3 -32.12 46.13 -32.84
N PHE A 4 -31.22 45.55 -32.04
CA PHE A 4 -31.27 44.95 -30.70
C PHE A 4 -32.19 45.58 -29.63
N GLY A 5 -32.81 44.68 -28.86
CA GLY A 5 -33.73 44.95 -27.76
C GLY A 5 -33.08 44.96 -26.37
N ILE A 6 -33.68 45.80 -25.53
CA ILE A 6 -33.37 46.26 -24.18
C ILE A 6 -33.85 45.27 -23.09
N VAL A 7 -32.98 45.01 -22.12
CA VAL A 7 -33.12 45.07 -20.64
C VAL A 7 -34.48 44.75 -19.95
N MET A 8 -34.35 43.88 -18.93
CA MET A 8 -35.04 43.83 -17.62
C MET A 8 -36.38 43.08 -17.36
N ARG A 9 -36.26 42.10 -16.44
CA ARG A 9 -36.88 42.06 -15.08
C ARG A 9 -38.19 41.26 -14.89
N ASN A 10 -38.06 40.30 -13.96
CA ASN A 10 -39.08 39.40 -13.36
C ASN A 10 -40.39 40.08 -12.93
N PHE A 11 -41.51 39.35 -12.98
CA PHE A 11 -42.54 39.25 -11.92
C PHE A 11 -43.50 38.04 -12.12
N LEU A 12 -44.25 37.74 -11.06
CA LEU A 12 -44.85 36.48 -10.57
C LEU A 12 -46.19 35.98 -11.19
N VAL A 13 -46.36 34.65 -11.15
CA VAL A 13 -47.50 33.79 -10.65
C VAL A 13 -48.95 33.99 -11.15
N ALA A 14 -49.58 32.89 -11.62
CA ALA A 14 -50.90 32.44 -11.14
C ALA A 14 -51.23 30.99 -11.60
N LEU A 15 -51.62 30.15 -10.63
CA LEU A 15 -52.13 28.78 -10.76
C LEU A 15 -53.67 28.78 -10.92
N LEU A 16 -54.20 27.97 -11.84
CA LEU A 16 -55.54 27.34 -11.87
C LEU A 16 -55.39 26.10 -12.78
N GLY A 17 -55.62 24.82 -12.45
CA GLY A 17 -56.43 24.17 -11.43
C GLY A 17 -57.57 23.37 -12.09
N ALA A 18 -57.37 22.08 -12.43
CA ALA A 18 -58.36 20.97 -12.37
C ALA A 18 -57.91 19.69 -13.12
N PHE A 19 -58.28 18.54 -12.54
CA PHE A 19 -58.03 17.11 -12.85
C PHE A 19 -58.57 16.64 -14.24
N VAL A 20 -58.14 15.53 -14.88
CA VAL A 20 -58.39 14.09 -14.57
C VAL A 20 -57.54 13.15 -15.49
N LEU A 21 -57.22 11.97 -14.95
CA LEU A 21 -56.50 10.76 -15.41
C LEU A 21 -56.73 10.23 -16.85
N PHE A 22 -55.69 9.70 -17.51
CA PHE A 22 -55.35 8.25 -17.67
C PHE A 22 -54.10 8.05 -18.56
N ALA A 23 -53.39 6.94 -18.34
CA ALA A 23 -52.09 6.55 -18.89
C ALA A 23 -52.07 6.18 -20.39
N ILE A 24 -50.91 6.37 -21.06
CA ILE A 24 -50.07 5.35 -21.75
C ILE A 24 -49.07 6.02 -22.74
N CYS A 25 -47.77 5.80 -22.46
CA CYS A 25 -46.59 5.63 -23.33
C CYS A 25 -46.34 6.50 -24.60
N SER A 26 -45.24 7.29 -24.54
CA SER A 26 -44.19 7.60 -25.57
C SER A 26 -44.58 8.26 -26.92
N PRO A 27 -43.78 9.19 -27.51
CA PRO A 27 -42.33 9.02 -27.77
C PRO A 27 -41.40 10.26 -27.62
N VAL A 28 -40.11 9.96 -27.41
CA VAL A 28 -38.86 10.57 -27.95
C VAL A 28 -38.71 12.10 -28.00
N GLU A 29 -37.74 12.62 -27.23
CA GLU A 29 -36.59 13.39 -27.73
C GLU A 29 -35.57 13.58 -26.59
N CYS A 30 -34.55 12.71 -26.55
CA CYS A 30 -33.34 12.92 -25.76
C CYS A 30 -32.31 13.62 -26.65
N SER A 31 -31.86 14.81 -26.26
CA SER A 31 -30.68 15.46 -26.81
C SER A 31 -29.53 15.27 -25.83
N ASP A 32 -28.45 14.69 -26.36
CA ASP A 32 -27.18 14.39 -25.71
C ASP A 32 -26.49 15.62 -25.10
N SER A 33 -25.74 15.39 -24.01
CA SER A 33 -24.43 16.03 -23.83
C SER A 33 -23.51 15.20 -22.91
N GLU A 34 -22.63 14.45 -23.59
CA GLU A 34 -21.25 14.09 -23.22
C GLU A 34 -21.02 13.05 -22.12
N ASP A 35 -21.21 11.79 -22.52
CA ASP A 35 -20.52 10.63 -21.96
C ASP A 35 -19.02 10.74 -22.31
N ALA A 36 -18.16 11.05 -21.32
CA ALA A 36 -16.72 11.01 -21.48
C ALA A 36 -16.24 9.55 -21.49
N SER A 37 -16.48 8.84 -22.59
CA SER A 37 -15.84 7.55 -22.85
C SER A 37 -14.34 7.79 -23.05
N LEU A 38 -13.54 7.47 -22.03
CA LEU A 38 -12.10 7.34 -22.16
C LEU A 38 -11.80 6.34 -23.29
N GLU A 39 -11.37 6.82 -24.45
CA GLU A 39 -10.81 5.97 -25.50
C GLU A 39 -9.62 5.20 -24.91
N TYR A 40 -9.74 3.87 -24.80
CA TYR A 40 -8.62 3.01 -24.46
C TYR A 40 -7.88 2.62 -25.75
N GLU A 41 -6.57 2.83 -25.76
CA GLU A 41 -5.71 2.43 -26.87
C GLU A 41 -5.55 0.90 -26.89
N ILE A 42 -5.76 0.26 -28.04
CA ILE A 42 -5.56 -1.17 -28.23
C ILE A 42 -4.18 -1.40 -28.86
N PHE A 43 -3.30 -2.09 -28.15
CA PHE A 43 -1.96 -2.39 -28.65
C PHE A 43 -1.97 -3.62 -29.57
N ASN A 44 -1.31 -3.55 -30.73
CA ASN A 44 -1.10 -4.71 -31.59
C ASN A 44 0.37 -5.17 -31.46
N LEU A 45 0.58 -6.44 -31.13
CA LEU A 45 1.92 -7.02 -30.91
C LEU A 45 2.12 -8.29 -31.72
N GLU A 46 3.31 -8.43 -32.31
CA GLU A 46 3.76 -9.69 -32.92
C GLU A 46 4.81 -10.37 -32.03
N VAL A 47 4.67 -11.67 -31.79
CA VAL A 47 5.59 -12.45 -30.95
C VAL A 47 6.03 -13.69 -31.70
N ILE A 48 7.31 -14.02 -31.64
CA ILE A 48 7.84 -15.23 -32.28
C ILE A 48 7.46 -16.46 -31.45
N GLU A 49 6.97 -17.50 -32.12
CA GLU A 49 6.64 -18.80 -31.52
C GLU A 49 7.82 -19.36 -30.69
N GLY A 50 7.52 -19.85 -29.49
CA GLY A 50 8.50 -20.37 -28.53
C GLY A 50 9.21 -19.31 -27.69
N LYS A 51 8.98 -18.01 -27.92
CA LYS A 51 9.55 -16.93 -27.10
C LYS A 51 8.66 -16.58 -25.90
N LYS A 52 9.29 -15.97 -24.89
CA LYS A 52 8.60 -15.43 -23.72
C LYS A 52 7.84 -14.17 -24.12
N MET A 53 6.55 -14.13 -23.82
CA MET A 53 5.71 -12.94 -23.93
C MET A 53 5.46 -12.35 -22.55
N LYS A 54 5.56 -11.01 -22.43
CA LYS A 54 5.21 -10.28 -21.22
C LYS A 54 4.36 -9.07 -21.59
N LEU A 55 3.10 -9.07 -21.18
CA LEU A 55 2.22 -7.91 -21.24
C LEU A 55 2.25 -7.25 -19.87
N LEU A 56 2.47 -5.94 -19.84
CA LEU A 56 2.65 -5.21 -18.60
C LEU A 56 1.91 -3.88 -18.69
N PHE A 57 0.88 -3.75 -17.86
CA PHE A 57 0.20 -2.50 -17.65
C PHE A 57 0.85 -1.76 -16.48
N ARG A 58 1.70 -0.78 -16.80
CA ARG A 58 2.21 0.21 -15.83
C ARG A 58 1.40 1.48 -15.98
N ASN A 59 0.21 1.52 -15.38
CA ASN A 59 -0.48 2.79 -15.22
C ASN A 59 0.06 3.43 -13.96
N GLY A 60 0.90 4.46 -14.16
CA GLY A 60 1.79 4.98 -13.13
C GLY A 60 1.15 5.16 -11.76
N HIS A 61 -0.16 5.42 -11.64
CA HIS A 61 -0.75 5.90 -10.38
C HIS A 61 -2.12 5.33 -9.99
N ARG A 62 -2.58 4.18 -10.51
CA ARG A 62 -3.89 3.61 -10.11
C ARG A 62 -3.76 2.21 -9.50
N PHE A 63 -4.06 2.09 -8.20
CA PHE A 63 -4.25 0.81 -7.54
C PHE A 63 -5.47 0.10 -8.14
N MET A 64 -5.21 -0.97 -8.89
CA MET A 64 -6.22 -1.89 -9.38
C MET A 64 -6.75 -2.75 -8.21
N ARG A 65 -8.06 -2.69 -7.95
CA ARG A 65 -8.72 -3.68 -7.09
C ARG A 65 -9.14 -4.88 -7.93
N ASN A 66 -8.84 -6.08 -7.44
CA ASN A 66 -9.15 -7.35 -8.11
C ASN A 66 -8.75 -7.44 -9.60
N PRO A 67 -7.51 -7.08 -10.00
CA PRO A 67 -7.11 -7.17 -11.41
C PRO A 67 -7.20 -8.61 -11.94
N LYS A 68 -7.81 -8.78 -13.10
CA LYS A 68 -7.99 -10.05 -13.80
C LYS A 68 -7.67 -9.94 -15.28
N TRP A 69 -6.89 -10.90 -15.77
CA TRP A 69 -6.59 -11.05 -17.18
C TRP A 69 -7.55 -12.01 -17.87
N TYR A 70 -7.96 -11.63 -19.08
CA TYR A 70 -8.82 -12.41 -19.96
C TYR A 70 -8.13 -12.62 -21.31
N PHE A 71 -8.26 -13.81 -21.88
CA PHE A 71 -7.87 -14.16 -23.23
C PHE A 71 -9.13 -14.53 -24.02
N ASN A 72 -9.42 -13.79 -25.09
CA ASN A 72 -10.64 -13.93 -25.90
C ASN A 72 -11.91 -14.00 -25.02
N GLY A 73 -12.00 -13.12 -24.02
CA GLY A 73 -13.14 -13.04 -23.09
C GLY A 73 -13.19 -14.12 -22.00
N ARG A 74 -12.22 -15.04 -21.91
CA ARG A 74 -12.15 -16.06 -20.86
C ARG A 74 -10.99 -15.81 -19.91
N SER A 75 -11.20 -16.00 -18.60
CA SER A 75 -10.13 -15.81 -17.60
C SER A 75 -8.91 -16.66 -17.95
N VAL A 76 -7.72 -16.05 -17.90
CA VAL A 76 -6.47 -16.74 -18.24
C VAL A 76 -6.17 -17.85 -17.21
N SER A 77 -5.89 -19.06 -17.70
CA SER A 77 -5.53 -20.22 -16.87
C SER A 77 -4.08 -20.15 -16.39
N LYS A 78 -3.86 -20.48 -15.11
CA LYS A 78 -2.53 -20.52 -14.45
C LYS A 78 -1.58 -21.58 -15.01
N THR A 79 -2.07 -22.51 -15.84
CA THR A 79 -1.27 -23.64 -16.34
C THR A 79 -0.37 -23.29 -17.51
N ARG A 80 -0.60 -22.17 -18.21
CA ARG A 80 0.19 -21.76 -19.39
C ARG A 80 0.78 -20.35 -19.30
N CYS A 81 0.09 -19.42 -18.65
CA CYS A 81 0.59 -18.07 -18.39
C CYS A 81 0.40 -17.71 -16.92
N THR A 82 1.37 -16.99 -16.35
CA THR A 82 1.31 -16.46 -15.00
C THR A 82 0.85 -15.02 -15.04
N SER A 83 -0.22 -14.70 -14.31
CA SER A 83 -0.64 -13.32 -14.10
C SER A 83 -0.23 -12.85 -12.70
N ASN A 84 0.29 -11.64 -12.63
CA ASN A 84 0.56 -10.88 -11.42
C ASN A 84 -0.06 -9.48 -11.57
N TYR A 85 -0.17 -8.70 -10.50
CA TYR A 85 -0.82 -7.38 -10.47
C TYR A 85 -0.48 -6.48 -11.69
N GLY A 86 -1.36 -6.43 -12.71
CA GLY A 86 -1.14 -5.68 -13.96
C GLY A 86 -0.17 -6.31 -14.98
N GLU A 87 0.37 -7.50 -14.70
CA GLU A 87 1.36 -8.20 -15.51
C GLU A 87 0.84 -9.58 -15.94
N LEU A 88 1.09 -9.96 -17.20
CA LEU A 88 0.85 -11.29 -17.72
C LEU A 88 2.11 -11.81 -18.41
N VAL A 89 2.62 -12.96 -17.96
CA VAL A 89 3.84 -13.58 -18.49
C VAL A 89 3.52 -14.98 -19.01
N CYS A 90 3.78 -15.22 -20.30
CA CYS A 90 3.70 -16.53 -20.92
C CYS A 90 5.15 -16.98 -21.27
N PRO A 91 5.70 -18.02 -20.62
CA PRO A 91 7.12 -18.40 -20.78
C PRO A 91 7.51 -18.82 -22.20
N ALA A 92 6.59 -19.46 -22.93
CA ALA A 92 6.75 -19.86 -24.33
C ALA A 92 5.38 -19.81 -25.01
N VAL A 93 5.18 -18.88 -25.94
CA VAL A 93 3.91 -18.74 -26.68
C VAL A 93 3.86 -19.66 -27.89
N THR A 94 2.67 -20.16 -28.19
CA THR A 94 2.36 -20.99 -29.37
C THR A 94 1.42 -20.23 -30.30
N ARG A 95 1.23 -20.72 -31.53
CA ARG A 95 0.23 -20.16 -32.45
C ARG A 95 -1.19 -20.04 -31.86
N ASN A 96 -1.56 -20.96 -30.95
CA ASN A 96 -2.85 -20.98 -30.27
C ASN A 96 -3.02 -19.87 -29.21
N ASP A 97 -1.96 -19.12 -28.91
CA ASP A 97 -1.97 -17.97 -28.00
C ASP A 97 -2.17 -16.65 -28.77
N THR A 98 -2.44 -16.71 -30.08
CA THR A 98 -2.89 -15.56 -30.88
C THR A 98 -4.31 -15.16 -30.49
N GLY A 99 -4.52 -13.88 -30.17
CA GLY A 99 -5.84 -13.37 -29.78
C GLY A 99 -5.78 -12.09 -28.95
N ARG A 100 -6.94 -11.72 -28.41
CA ARG A 100 -7.11 -10.50 -27.61
C ARG A 100 -6.88 -10.79 -26.12
N TYR A 101 -6.07 -9.96 -25.49
CA TYR A 101 -5.76 -9.98 -24.07
C TYR A 101 -6.26 -8.72 -23.39
N ASP A 102 -7.13 -8.87 -22.40
CA ASP A 102 -7.73 -7.76 -21.67
C ASP A 102 -7.40 -7.85 -20.18
N LEU A 103 -7.06 -6.72 -19.58
CA LEU A 103 -6.94 -6.57 -18.14
C LEU A 103 -8.12 -5.75 -17.62
N TRP A 104 -8.90 -6.34 -16.73
CA TRP A 104 -10.01 -5.69 -16.05
C TRP A 104 -9.67 -5.50 -14.58
N ALA A 105 -10.00 -4.34 -14.02
CA ALA A 105 -9.88 -4.09 -12.59
C ALA A 105 -10.96 -3.10 -12.12
N GLU A 106 -11.30 -3.14 -10.84
CA GLU A 106 -12.14 -2.12 -10.22
C GLU A 106 -11.31 -0.85 -10.02
N ASP A 107 -11.84 0.30 -10.44
CA ASP A 107 -11.15 1.59 -10.49
C ASP A 107 -11.07 2.33 -9.13
N GLY A 108 -11.55 1.70 -8.06
CA GLY A 108 -11.52 2.25 -6.71
C GLY A 108 -12.61 3.29 -6.41
N THR A 109 -13.53 3.55 -7.34
CA THR A 109 -14.71 4.40 -7.09
C THR A 109 -15.75 3.67 -6.23
N ARG A 110 -16.66 4.42 -5.59
CA ARG A 110 -17.67 3.88 -4.65
C ARG A 110 -18.67 2.90 -5.29
N GLN A 111 -18.68 2.74 -6.62
CA GLN A 111 -19.62 1.89 -7.34
C GLN A 111 -19.11 0.47 -7.60
N GLY A 112 -17.83 0.16 -7.37
CA GLY A 112 -17.29 -1.21 -7.46
C GLY A 112 -17.39 -1.85 -8.86
N GLN A 113 -17.54 -1.04 -9.92
CA GLN A 113 -17.65 -1.54 -11.29
C GLN A 113 -16.25 -1.80 -11.86
N ALA A 114 -16.05 -2.97 -12.47
CA ALA A 114 -14.80 -3.29 -13.14
C ALA A 114 -14.70 -2.52 -14.46
N SER A 115 -13.59 -1.80 -14.67
CA SER A 115 -13.27 -1.10 -15.90
C SER A 115 -12.13 -1.80 -16.66
N LEU A 116 -12.14 -1.66 -17.99
CA LEU A 116 -11.07 -2.15 -18.85
C LEU A 116 -9.85 -1.24 -18.65
N MET A 117 -8.74 -1.84 -18.23
CA MET A 117 -7.50 -1.11 -17.92
C MET A 117 -6.49 -1.18 -19.05
N PHE A 118 -6.41 -2.33 -19.73
CA PHE A 118 -5.45 -2.56 -20.81
C PHE A 118 -6.03 -3.57 -21.80
N SER A 119 -5.78 -3.36 -23.10
CA SER A 119 -6.20 -4.26 -24.16
C SER A 119 -5.11 -4.39 -25.21
N ALA A 120 -4.79 -5.62 -25.60
CA ALA A 120 -3.82 -5.91 -26.63
C ALA A 120 -4.23 -7.07 -27.54
N ASN A 121 -4.04 -6.92 -28.84
CA ASN A 121 -4.12 -8.02 -29.82
C ASN A 121 -2.71 -8.57 -30.04
N VAL A 122 -2.54 -9.86 -29.79
CA VAL A 122 -1.27 -10.56 -29.94
C VAL A 122 -1.35 -11.51 -31.13
N GLN A 123 -0.38 -11.45 -32.04
CA GLN A 123 -0.21 -12.36 -33.16
C GLN A 123 1.09 -13.16 -33.01
N VAL A 124 1.01 -14.49 -32.97
CA VAL A 124 2.20 -15.34 -32.83
C VAL A 124 2.68 -15.85 -34.20
N VAL A 125 3.89 -15.44 -34.60
CA VAL A 125 4.49 -15.71 -35.92
C VAL A 125 5.61 -16.75 -35.83
N LYS A 126 5.85 -17.49 -36.93
CA LYS A 126 7.03 -18.39 -37.02
C LYS A 126 8.28 -17.60 -37.34
N LYS A 127 9.41 -18.01 -36.77
CA LYS A 127 10.73 -17.50 -37.15
C LYS A 127 10.98 -17.84 -38.62
N VAL A 128 11.20 -16.82 -39.45
CA VAL A 128 11.77 -17.01 -40.79
C VAL A 128 13.28 -17.04 -40.61
N GLU A 129 13.91 -18.19 -40.86
CA GLU A 129 15.37 -18.27 -40.95
C GLU A 129 15.79 -17.60 -42.25
N GLN A 130 16.43 -16.44 -42.12
CA GLN A 130 17.13 -15.80 -43.21
C GLN A 130 18.59 -16.21 -43.10
N ASP A 131 18.95 -17.17 -43.92
CA ASP A 131 20.30 -17.69 -44.10
C ASP A 131 21.18 -16.58 -44.68
N VAL A 132 22.11 -16.04 -43.88
CA VAL A 132 23.26 -15.28 -44.40
C VAL A 132 24.49 -15.59 -43.53
N GLY A 133 25.30 -16.52 -44.04
CA GLY A 133 26.73 -16.32 -44.24
C GLY A 133 27.59 -15.92 -43.04
N GLU A 134 28.25 -16.93 -42.49
CA GLU A 134 29.47 -16.85 -41.69
C GLU A 134 30.56 -15.98 -42.36
N LEU A 135 31.07 -14.96 -41.66
CA LEU A 135 32.40 -14.41 -41.89
C LEU A 135 33.06 -14.04 -40.55
N ILE A 136 34.34 -14.41 -40.47
CA ILE A 136 35.20 -14.58 -39.30
C ILE A 136 35.75 -13.23 -38.79
N MET A 137 35.93 -13.13 -37.48
CA MET A 137 36.56 -12.03 -36.73
C MET A 137 38.04 -11.81 -37.10
N PRO A 138 38.59 -10.61 -36.83
CA PRO A 138 39.78 -10.59 -35.98
C PRO A 138 39.69 -9.61 -34.81
N ASN A 139 40.42 -10.03 -33.78
CA ASN A 139 40.49 -9.56 -32.41
C ASN A 139 41.16 -8.18 -32.24
N ASN A 140 41.02 -7.64 -31.02
CA ASN A 140 41.80 -6.56 -30.38
C ASN A 140 41.18 -5.16 -30.35
N ASN A 141 40.46 -4.84 -29.28
CA ASN A 141 41.07 -4.14 -28.15
C ASN A 141 40.06 -4.06 -27.00
N VAL A 142 40.46 -4.60 -25.85
CA VAL A 142 39.87 -4.26 -24.56
C VAL A 142 40.11 -2.77 -24.36
N GLN A 143 39.04 -1.99 -24.35
CA GLN A 143 39.04 -0.65 -23.78
C GLN A 143 38.02 -0.63 -22.66
N GLU A 144 38.54 -1.01 -21.50
CA GLU A 144 38.01 -0.65 -20.19
C GLU A 144 38.07 0.89 -20.06
N VAL A 145 37.20 1.46 -19.20
CA VAL A 145 37.18 2.85 -18.70
C VAL A 145 36.36 3.82 -19.58
N GLU A 146 35.38 4.62 -19.12
CA GLU A 146 35.02 5.21 -17.81
C GLU A 146 33.49 5.52 -17.85
N SER A 147 32.65 5.19 -16.86
CA SER A 147 32.43 5.89 -15.57
C SER A 147 32.20 7.40 -15.68
N TYR A 148 31.30 7.90 -14.82
CA TYR A 148 30.86 9.29 -14.61
C TYR A 148 29.65 9.77 -15.41
N GLY A 149 28.49 9.23 -15.03
CA GLY A 149 27.44 10.09 -14.50
C GLY A 149 27.29 9.80 -13.00
N GLN A 150 28.11 10.44 -12.17
CA GLN A 150 27.85 10.52 -10.73
C GLN A 150 26.54 11.28 -10.52
N HIS A 151 25.42 10.57 -10.55
CA HIS A 151 24.37 10.93 -9.60
C HIS A 151 24.87 10.43 -8.26
N GLU A 152 25.13 11.37 -7.34
CA GLU A 152 25.36 11.08 -5.93
C GLU A 152 24.38 9.99 -5.47
N GLU A 153 24.89 8.76 -5.31
CA GLU A 153 24.28 7.80 -4.40
C GLU A 153 24.43 8.38 -2.99
N THR A 154 23.57 9.34 -2.64
CA THR A 154 23.01 9.34 -1.30
C THR A 154 22.23 8.04 -1.21
N GLY A 155 22.91 6.93 -0.92
CA GLY A 155 22.32 5.60 -0.89
C GLY A 155 21.04 5.65 -0.07
N ILE A 156 19.88 5.54 -0.74
CA ILE A 156 18.61 5.61 -0.05
C ILE A 156 18.54 4.33 0.80
N ASN A 157 18.75 4.47 2.10
CA ASN A 157 18.65 3.35 3.03
C ASN A 157 17.18 2.95 3.17
N CYS A 158 16.72 2.06 2.31
CA CYS A 158 15.31 1.68 2.24
C CYS A 158 14.94 0.56 3.21
N PHE A 159 13.70 0.59 3.67
CA PHE A 159 13.05 -0.56 4.29
C PHE A 159 12.18 -1.29 3.27
N CYS A 160 12.62 -2.48 2.86
CA CYS A 160 11.86 -3.39 1.99
C CYS A 160 11.58 -4.72 2.70
N SER A 161 11.29 -4.69 4.00
CA SER A 161 10.99 -5.88 4.83
C SER A 161 12.04 -7.00 4.72
N GLY A 162 13.31 -6.63 4.50
CA GLY A 162 14.42 -7.57 4.28
C GLY A 162 14.36 -8.38 2.97
N VAL A 163 13.49 -7.99 2.02
CA VAL A 163 13.29 -8.71 0.75
C VAL A 163 14.27 -8.27 -0.33
N THR A 164 14.53 -6.98 -0.43
CA THR A 164 15.39 -6.38 -1.47
C THR A 164 16.04 -5.11 -0.94
N ASN A 165 17.13 -4.67 -1.56
CA ASN A 165 17.72 -3.35 -1.31
C ASN A 165 17.47 -2.40 -2.50
N ARG A 166 16.69 -2.83 -3.49
CA ARG A 166 16.35 -2.03 -4.68
C ARG A 166 15.03 -1.32 -4.45
N CYS A 167 15.09 0.00 -4.43
CA CYS A 167 13.96 0.86 -4.08
C CYS A 167 14.16 2.26 -4.65
N ARG A 168 13.10 3.06 -4.59
CA ARG A 168 13.08 4.49 -4.85
C ARG A 168 12.12 5.18 -3.89
N MET A 169 12.11 6.50 -3.81
CA MET A 169 10.99 7.21 -3.17
C MET A 169 9.76 7.14 -4.07
N ALA A 170 8.59 6.89 -3.49
CA ALA A 170 7.33 6.90 -4.21
C ALA A 170 7.06 8.31 -4.77
N THR A 171 6.78 8.41 -6.07
CA THR A 171 6.70 9.71 -6.76
C THR A 171 5.31 10.35 -6.72
N ASP A 172 4.27 9.55 -6.45
CA ASP A 172 2.88 9.95 -6.67
C ASP A 172 1.98 9.58 -5.51
N LEU A 173 2.56 9.71 -4.32
CA LEU A 173 1.82 9.74 -3.09
C LEU A 173 1.62 11.18 -2.65
N TYR A 174 0.42 11.43 -2.16
CA TYR A 174 -0.03 12.67 -1.55
C TYR A 174 -0.38 12.40 -0.10
N ARG A 175 -0.18 13.42 0.71
CA ARG A 175 -0.52 13.36 2.11
C ARG A 175 -2.03 13.39 2.25
N THR A 176 -2.55 12.49 3.07
CA THR A 176 -3.93 12.51 3.55
C THR A 176 -3.90 12.48 5.08
N ARG A 177 -4.97 12.94 5.72
CA ARG A 177 -5.06 13.01 7.18
C ARG A 177 -6.22 12.16 7.67
N HIS A 178 -5.89 11.14 8.45
CA HIS A 178 -6.87 10.34 9.16
C HIS A 178 -7.09 10.89 10.57
N ASN A 179 -8.35 11.12 10.91
CA ASN A 179 -8.78 11.70 12.16
C ASN A 179 -9.52 10.64 13.00
N PHE A 180 -9.24 10.60 14.29
CA PHE A 180 -9.90 9.73 15.26
C PHE A 180 -10.31 10.53 16.51
N ASN A 181 -11.60 10.48 16.85
CA ASN A 181 -12.09 11.14 18.05
C ASN A 181 -11.71 10.32 19.30
N LEU A 182 -10.89 10.91 20.17
CA LEU A 182 -10.37 10.24 21.37
C LEU A 182 -11.46 9.94 22.41
N SER A 183 -12.63 10.56 22.31
CA SER A 183 -13.79 10.21 23.13
C SER A 183 -14.29 8.78 22.85
N SER A 184 -13.95 8.22 21.69
CA SER A 184 -14.27 6.85 21.28
C SER A 184 -13.14 5.86 21.59
N ALA A 185 -12.07 6.29 22.26
CA ALA A 185 -11.01 5.40 22.70
C ALA A 185 -11.49 4.51 23.86
N ILE A 186 -10.90 3.33 23.99
CA ILE A 186 -11.27 2.34 25.00
C ILE A 186 -10.34 2.54 26.21
N PRO A 187 -10.85 2.89 27.40
CA PRO A 187 -10.04 2.98 28.60
C PRO A 187 -9.51 1.61 29.00
N GLU A 188 -8.22 1.53 29.27
CA GLU A 188 -7.51 0.31 29.69
C GLU A 188 -6.63 0.64 30.89
N THR A 189 -6.63 -0.25 31.88
CA THR A 189 -5.77 -0.13 33.06
C THR A 189 -4.54 -1.02 32.98
N THR A 190 -4.42 -1.87 31.96
CA THR A 190 -3.30 -2.79 31.79
C THR A 190 -2.70 -2.66 30.40
N LEU A 191 -1.38 -2.80 30.32
CA LEU A 191 -0.67 -2.92 29.06
C LEU A 191 -0.29 -4.38 28.82
N PRO A 192 -0.16 -4.81 27.56
CA PRO A 192 0.29 -6.16 27.22
C PRO A 192 1.65 -6.57 27.83
N MET A 193 2.47 -5.61 28.22
CA MET A 193 3.86 -5.81 28.68
C MET A 193 4.04 -5.64 30.19
N GLU A 194 3.01 -5.20 30.91
CA GLU A 194 3.09 -4.92 32.34
C GLU A 194 2.21 -5.90 33.11
N SER A 195 2.83 -6.63 34.04
CA SER A 195 2.14 -7.63 34.84
C SER A 195 1.11 -7.02 35.79
N GLU A 196 1.24 -5.76 36.17
CA GLU A 196 0.28 -5.02 37.03
C GLU A 196 0.77 -3.57 37.17
N THR A 197 0.12 -2.61 36.52
CA THR A 197 0.25 -1.19 36.88
C THR A 197 -1.11 -0.51 36.83
N VAL A 198 -1.41 0.34 37.80
CA VAL A 198 -2.57 1.23 37.80
C VAL A 198 -2.25 2.44 36.92
N ALA A 199 -2.05 2.22 35.63
CA ALA A 199 -1.79 3.29 34.68
C ALA A 199 -2.95 3.36 33.71
N ASP A 200 -3.57 4.53 33.65
CA ASP A 200 -4.67 4.77 32.73
C ASP A 200 -4.12 4.94 31.33
N TYR A 201 -4.60 4.11 30.41
CA TYR A 201 -4.33 4.23 28.99
C TYR A 201 -5.64 4.31 28.22
N LEU A 202 -5.57 4.92 27.04
CA LEU A 202 -6.61 4.94 26.04
C LEU A 202 -6.14 4.11 24.86
N LYS A 203 -6.76 2.95 24.70
CA LYS A 203 -6.56 2.07 23.56
C LYS A 203 -7.36 2.58 22.37
N ILE A 204 -6.67 2.79 21.25
CA ILE A 204 -7.32 3.08 19.98
C ILE A 204 -7.92 1.77 19.45
N PRO A 205 -9.23 1.74 19.07
CA PRO A 205 -9.84 0.52 18.57
C PRO A 205 -9.07 -0.03 17.37
N SER A 206 -8.84 -1.35 17.36
CA SER A 206 -8.04 -2.00 16.31
C SER A 206 -8.64 -1.80 14.91
N SER A 207 -9.95 -1.57 14.79
CA SER A 207 -10.60 -1.24 13.52
C SER A 207 -10.13 0.08 12.89
N VAL A 208 -9.51 0.97 13.66
CA VAL A 208 -9.07 2.29 13.20
C VAL A 208 -7.63 2.21 12.70
N TRP A 209 -6.68 1.77 13.55
CA TRP A 209 -5.24 1.88 13.30
C TRP A 209 -4.46 0.55 13.40
N SER A 210 -5.11 -0.62 13.35
CA SER A 210 -4.39 -1.89 13.21
C SER A 210 -4.04 -2.21 11.75
N GLY A 211 -3.01 -3.01 11.57
CA GLY A 211 -2.52 -3.44 10.27
C GLY A 211 -1.31 -2.63 9.82
N ASN A 212 -1.32 -2.22 8.56
CA ASN A 212 -0.18 -1.63 7.89
C ASN A 212 -0.28 -0.09 7.88
N LEU A 213 0.65 0.57 8.55
CA LEU A 213 0.80 2.02 8.63
C LEU A 213 2.15 2.51 8.07
N ILE A 214 2.84 1.75 7.20
CA ILE A 214 4.13 2.17 6.64
C ILE A 214 4.04 3.50 5.87
N THR A 215 2.88 3.80 5.29
CA THR A 215 2.62 5.05 4.56
C THR A 215 2.54 6.27 5.49
N ALA A 216 2.56 6.07 6.81
CA ALA A 216 2.71 7.15 7.78
C ALA A 216 4.15 7.70 7.81
N TYR A 217 5.15 6.97 7.28
CA TYR A 217 6.56 7.32 7.44
C TYR A 217 6.90 8.70 6.85
N GLY A 218 7.51 9.55 7.68
CA GLY A 218 7.78 10.97 7.39
C GLY A 218 6.56 11.90 7.46
N GLY A 219 5.38 11.36 7.75
CA GLY A 219 4.20 12.11 8.16
C GLY A 219 4.26 12.53 9.63
N TYR A 220 3.09 12.87 10.17
CA TYR A 220 2.95 13.38 11.53
C TYR A 220 1.80 12.71 12.27
N LEU A 221 2.05 12.34 13.52
CA LEU A 221 1.04 11.98 14.52
C LEU A 221 0.78 13.20 15.40
N ARG A 222 -0.49 13.59 15.57
CA ARG A 222 -0.86 14.74 16.42
C ARG A 222 -1.92 14.33 17.41
N PHE A 223 -1.75 14.75 18.66
CA PHE A 223 -2.71 14.48 19.71
C PHE A 223 -2.62 15.53 20.83
N PRO A 224 -3.72 15.75 21.56
CA PRO A 224 -3.69 16.52 22.79
C PRO A 224 -2.93 15.75 23.88
N VAL A 225 -1.91 16.37 24.47
CA VAL A 225 -1.13 15.79 25.56
C VAL A 225 -1.98 15.72 26.83
N THR A 226 -1.97 14.56 27.49
CA THR A 226 -2.68 14.32 28.75
C THR A 226 -1.92 14.85 29.97
N ASP A 227 -2.60 15.03 31.10
CA ASP A 227 -1.94 15.45 32.34
C ASP A 227 -0.93 14.40 32.82
N GLU A 228 -1.22 13.11 32.63
CA GLU A 228 -0.35 12.00 33.01
C GLU A 228 0.98 12.04 32.24
N CYS A 229 0.95 12.48 30.97
CA CYS A 229 2.13 12.74 30.16
C CYS A 229 3.02 13.85 30.72
N TYR A 230 2.43 14.90 31.28
CA TYR A 230 3.15 15.99 31.94
C TYR A 230 3.71 15.60 33.30
N ILE A 231 2.91 14.88 34.10
CA ILE A 231 3.28 14.45 35.46
C ILE A 231 4.51 13.56 35.45
N ASN A 232 4.62 12.65 34.48
CA ASN A 232 5.75 11.75 34.41
C ASN A 232 6.26 11.61 32.97
N ARG A 233 7.25 12.44 32.60
CA ARG A 233 7.84 12.45 31.26
C ARG A 233 8.84 11.31 31.00
N SER A 234 9.25 10.55 32.03
CA SER A 234 10.10 9.36 31.85
C SER A 234 9.30 8.11 31.44
N LYS A 235 7.98 8.25 31.25
CA LYS A 235 7.11 7.21 30.69
C LYS A 235 6.61 7.62 29.30
N PRO A 236 6.43 6.67 28.37
CA PRO A 236 5.95 6.96 27.04
C PRO A 236 4.52 7.47 27.08
N CYS A 237 4.22 8.45 26.23
CA CYS A 237 2.90 9.03 26.01
C CYS A 237 2.09 8.26 24.99
N VAL A 238 2.75 7.73 23.96
CA VAL A 238 2.14 6.88 22.93
C VAL A 238 2.93 5.60 22.85
N LEU A 239 2.25 4.48 22.74
CA LEU A 239 2.83 3.15 22.54
C LEU A 239 2.24 2.52 21.30
N LEU A 240 3.11 2.04 20.41
CA LEU A 240 2.74 1.27 19.22
C LEU A 240 3.22 -0.16 19.40
N PHE A 241 2.28 -1.11 19.34
CA PHE A 241 2.54 -2.53 19.50
C PHE A 241 2.56 -3.25 18.17
N ASP A 242 3.61 -4.03 17.93
CA ASP A 242 3.68 -4.95 16.80
C ASP A 242 2.87 -6.22 17.12
N LYS A 243 2.16 -6.75 16.13
CA LYS A 243 1.42 -8.01 16.24
C LYS A 243 2.32 -9.22 16.49
N ARG A 244 3.56 -9.17 16.03
CA ARG A 244 4.57 -10.25 16.09
C ARG A 244 5.35 -10.24 17.40
N TYR A 245 5.56 -9.05 17.99
CA TYR A 245 6.35 -8.88 19.21
C TYR A 245 5.45 -8.37 20.34
N ARG A 246 5.01 -9.26 21.22
CA ARG A 246 4.09 -8.89 22.33
C ARG A 246 4.80 -8.23 23.51
N ASP A 247 6.07 -8.53 23.70
CA ASP A 247 6.86 -8.08 24.85
C ASP A 247 7.69 -6.83 24.55
N ARG A 248 7.32 -6.11 23.47
CA ARG A 248 8.01 -4.91 22.99
C ARG A 248 7.04 -3.93 22.35
N ALA A 249 7.27 -2.64 22.55
CA ALA A 249 6.59 -1.54 21.87
C ALA A 249 7.60 -0.48 21.43
N ILE A 250 7.20 0.38 20.51
CA ILE A 250 7.89 1.66 20.27
C ILE A 250 7.09 2.79 20.93
N GLY A 251 7.78 3.60 21.71
CA GLY A 251 7.20 4.62 22.57
C GLY A 251 7.61 6.03 22.17
N TYR A 252 6.65 6.95 22.15
CA TYR A 252 6.94 8.39 22.08
C TYR A 252 7.01 8.96 23.49
N PHE A 253 8.09 9.67 23.80
CA PHE A 253 8.30 10.33 25.10
C PHE A 253 8.19 11.84 24.94
N LEU A 254 7.46 12.48 25.85
CA LEU A 254 7.23 13.93 25.77
C LEU A 254 8.55 14.69 26.06
N PRO A 255 9.01 15.57 25.15
CA PRO A 255 10.23 16.33 25.38
C PRO A 255 10.14 17.23 26.63
N PRO A 256 11.24 17.41 27.38
CA PRO A 256 11.26 18.27 28.57
C PRO A 256 10.85 19.72 28.30
N THR A 257 11.09 20.21 27.09
CA THR A 257 10.80 21.57 26.66
C THR A 257 9.36 21.77 26.17
N HIS A 258 8.58 20.71 25.96
CA HIS A 258 7.24 20.81 25.42
C HIS A 258 6.23 21.22 26.49
N SER A 259 5.49 22.31 26.27
CA SER A 259 4.51 22.87 27.22
C SER A 259 3.11 23.10 26.62
N GLN A 260 2.90 22.74 25.36
CA GLN A 260 1.64 23.01 24.64
C GLN A 260 0.62 21.89 24.85
N ARG A 261 -0.68 22.22 24.81
CA ARG A 261 -1.73 21.18 24.91
C ARG A 261 -1.70 20.19 23.74
N GLN A 262 -1.18 20.58 22.58
CA GLN A 262 -1.10 19.75 21.38
C GLN A 262 0.35 19.45 21.04
N VAL A 263 0.63 18.21 20.65
CA VAL A 263 1.95 17.80 20.16
C VAL A 263 1.85 17.28 18.74
N GLN A 264 2.89 17.55 17.94
CA GLN A 264 3.08 17.01 16.60
C GLN A 264 4.37 16.20 16.58
N VAL A 265 4.23 14.88 16.42
CA VAL A 265 5.32 13.91 16.41
C VAL A 265 5.59 13.50 14.98
N VAL A 266 6.86 13.56 14.55
CA VAL A 266 7.26 13.05 13.23
C VAL A 266 7.23 11.52 13.27
N MET A 267 6.65 10.90 12.24
CA MET A 267 6.64 9.46 12.06
C MET A 267 7.97 8.98 11.45
N LYS A 268 9.06 9.17 12.20
CA LYS A 268 10.41 8.68 11.89
C LYS A 268 11.05 8.13 13.15
N GLU A 269 11.90 7.12 13.00
CA GLU A 269 12.59 6.43 14.08
C GLU A 269 13.27 7.36 15.09
N SER A 270 13.78 8.52 14.63
CA SER A 270 14.41 9.54 15.47
C SER A 270 13.52 10.13 16.56
N SER A 271 12.20 10.04 16.43
CA SER A 271 11.23 10.56 17.40
C SER A 271 10.75 9.52 18.42
N TRP A 272 11.15 8.26 18.28
CA TRP A 272 10.61 7.14 19.05
C TRP A 272 11.74 6.36 19.74
N ARG A 273 11.40 5.63 20.81
CA ARG A 273 12.33 4.82 21.59
C ARG A 273 11.77 3.42 21.78
N LEU A 274 12.65 2.44 21.92
CA LEU A 274 12.23 1.08 22.22
C LEU A 274 11.75 1.01 23.67
N VAL A 275 10.63 0.35 23.88
CA VAL A 275 10.08 0.04 25.20
C VAL A 275 9.99 -1.47 25.27
N SER A 276 10.78 -2.09 26.14
CA SER A 276 10.78 -3.54 26.39
C SER A 276 9.99 -3.87 27.66
N ALA A 277 9.56 -5.13 27.77
CA ALA A 277 8.98 -5.64 29.01
C ALA A 277 9.98 -5.48 30.17
N ARG A 278 9.46 -5.42 31.40
CA ARG A 278 10.34 -5.48 32.58
C ARG A 278 10.97 -6.87 32.61
N ASN A 279 12.28 -6.91 32.87
CA ASN A 279 12.96 -8.17 33.15
C ASN A 279 12.54 -8.71 34.52
N GLU A 280 13.00 -9.92 34.88
CA GLU A 280 12.68 -10.58 36.16
C GLU A 280 13.08 -9.75 37.40
N LEU A 281 14.04 -8.82 37.24
CA LEU A 281 14.50 -7.90 38.28
C LEU A 281 13.61 -6.65 38.40
N GLY A 282 12.58 -6.52 37.56
CA GLY A 282 11.70 -5.36 37.49
C GLY A 282 12.31 -4.17 36.75
N ASP A 283 13.55 -4.29 36.26
CA ASP A 283 14.23 -3.26 35.51
C ASP A 283 13.76 -3.26 34.06
N ARG A 284 13.69 -2.07 33.46
CA ARG A 284 13.56 -1.96 32.00
C ARG A 284 14.96 -1.91 31.42
N GLU A 285 15.18 -2.65 30.34
CA GLU A 285 16.35 -2.41 29.49
C GLU A 285 16.42 -0.92 29.14
N ARG A 286 17.64 -0.39 29.09
CA ARG A 286 17.89 1.04 28.87
C ARG A 286 17.13 1.48 27.61
N GLU A 287 16.49 2.66 27.69
CA GLU A 287 15.82 3.27 26.54
C GLU A 287 16.77 3.31 25.34
N GLU A 288 16.50 2.47 24.35
CA GLU A 288 17.33 2.33 23.17
C GLU A 288 16.75 3.14 22.01
N LYS A 289 17.65 3.71 21.20
CA LYS A 289 17.25 4.35 19.95
C LYS A 289 16.65 3.28 19.03
N VAL A 290 15.52 3.61 18.43
CA VAL A 290 14.93 2.77 17.38
C VAL A 290 15.64 3.08 16.07
N ASP A 291 16.07 2.06 15.34
CA ASP A 291 16.55 2.23 13.98
C ASP A 291 15.38 2.24 12.97
N LYS A 292 15.67 2.60 11.72
CA LYS A 292 14.64 2.65 10.68
C LYS A 292 13.96 1.29 10.47
N PHE A 293 14.72 0.19 10.57
CA PHE A 293 14.19 -1.14 10.32
C PHE A 293 13.17 -1.56 11.38
N VAL A 294 13.48 -1.40 12.67
CA VAL A 294 12.57 -1.70 13.78
C VAL A 294 11.33 -0.81 13.73
N PHE A 295 11.51 0.48 13.43
CA PHE A 295 10.39 1.42 13.31
C PHE A 295 9.44 1.01 12.18
N MET A 296 9.97 0.82 10.97
CA MET A 296 9.17 0.47 9.79
C MET A 296 8.58 -0.94 9.87
N SER A 297 9.32 -1.91 10.42
CA SER A 297 8.81 -3.25 10.69
C SER A 297 7.63 -3.18 11.65
N THR A 298 7.70 -2.37 12.72
CA THR A 298 6.56 -2.16 13.64
C THR A 298 5.35 -1.55 12.93
N LEU A 299 5.56 -0.52 12.08
CA LEU A 299 4.49 0.11 11.31
C LEU A 299 3.82 -0.85 10.32
N SER A 300 4.54 -1.85 9.80
CA SER A 300 3.96 -2.83 8.86
C SER A 300 2.92 -3.76 9.48
N HIS A 301 2.96 -3.96 10.81
CA HIS A 301 2.12 -4.91 11.53
C HIS A 301 1.65 -4.37 12.88
N ILE A 302 1.06 -3.17 12.90
CA ILE A 302 0.48 -2.59 14.11
C ILE A 302 -0.69 -3.44 14.61
N LYS A 303 -0.66 -3.79 15.89
CA LYS A 303 -1.73 -4.52 16.57
C LYS A 303 -2.60 -3.57 17.39
N ASP A 304 -1.96 -2.82 18.27
CA ASP A 304 -2.60 -1.97 19.25
C ASP A 304 -1.84 -0.64 19.38
N VAL A 305 -2.58 0.45 19.56
CA VAL A 305 -2.04 1.79 19.82
C VAL A 305 -2.63 2.28 21.13
N TYR A 306 -1.77 2.78 22.02
CA TYR A 306 -2.18 3.31 23.31
C TYR A 306 -1.69 4.74 23.50
N ILE A 307 -2.53 5.56 24.11
CA ILE A 307 -2.15 6.89 24.63
C ILE A 307 -2.25 6.85 26.14
N ARG A 308 -1.20 7.29 26.84
CA ARG A 308 -1.19 7.32 28.30
C ARG A 308 -2.04 8.46 28.83
N GLY A 309 -2.84 8.17 29.84
CA GLY A 309 -3.67 9.12 30.57
C GLY A 309 -5.14 9.05 30.22
N ARG A 310 -5.89 10.06 30.67
CA ARG A 310 -7.33 10.21 30.40
C ARG A 310 -7.63 11.63 29.94
N TYR A 311 -8.70 11.79 29.16
CA TYR A 311 -9.23 13.11 28.84
C TYR A 311 -10.40 13.44 29.77
N ARG A 312 -10.31 14.57 30.48
CA ARG A 312 -11.26 14.98 31.53
C ARG A 312 -12.62 15.47 31.02
N SER A 313 -12.73 15.82 29.74
CA SER A 313 -13.95 16.38 29.13
C SER A 313 -14.20 15.77 27.76
N ARG A 314 -15.49 15.66 27.39
CA ARG A 314 -15.96 15.50 26.01
C ARG A 314 -15.77 16.80 25.22
N ASP A 315 -14.56 17.36 25.26
CA ASP A 315 -14.22 18.47 24.37
C ASP A 315 -14.28 17.94 22.94
N GLU A 316 -15.05 18.59 22.08
CA GLU A 316 -15.18 18.26 20.65
C GLU A 316 -13.84 18.31 19.88
N ASN A 317 -12.77 18.75 20.54
CA ASN A 317 -11.43 18.96 19.98
C ASN A 317 -10.37 17.96 20.44
N ASN A 318 -10.72 16.88 21.16
CA ASN A 318 -9.77 15.81 21.45
C ASN A 318 -9.62 14.87 20.25
N MET A 319 -8.99 15.38 19.20
CA MET A 319 -8.74 14.63 17.97
C MET A 319 -7.31 14.07 17.96
N LEU A 320 -7.22 12.79 17.67
CA LEU A 320 -5.99 12.11 17.32
C LEU A 320 -5.89 12.07 15.80
N THR A 321 -4.80 12.58 15.22
CA THR A 321 -4.64 12.64 13.76
C THR A 321 -3.33 11.98 13.34
N ILE A 322 -3.35 11.29 12.21
CA ILE A 322 -2.16 10.72 11.59
C ILE A 322 -2.15 11.10 10.11
N ASP A 323 -1.02 11.62 9.65
CA ASP A 323 -0.81 11.84 8.22
C ASP A 323 -0.32 10.53 7.58
N LEU A 324 -1.01 10.10 6.52
CA LEU A 324 -0.67 8.94 5.71
C LEU A 324 -0.37 9.38 4.27
N ALA A 325 0.28 8.51 3.51
CA ALA A 325 0.52 8.68 2.09
C ALA A 325 -0.49 7.84 1.28
N THR A 326 -1.15 8.46 0.30
CA THR A 326 -2.17 7.84 -0.57
C THR A 326 -2.06 8.39 -2.00
N MET A 327 -2.72 7.76 -2.97
CA MET A 327 -2.72 8.24 -4.36
C MET A 327 -3.66 9.44 -4.57
N TYR A 328 -4.57 9.70 -3.62
CA TYR A 328 -5.54 10.78 -3.70
C TYR A 328 -4.94 12.10 -3.24
N ASN A 329 -4.98 13.11 -4.11
CA ASN A 329 -4.51 14.44 -3.76
C ASN A 329 -5.61 15.23 -3.03
N ASP A 330 -5.61 15.12 -1.71
CA ASP A 330 -6.50 15.88 -0.83
C ASP A 330 -6.00 17.32 -0.58
N GLY A 331 -4.99 17.79 -1.32
CA GLY A 331 -4.43 19.14 -1.21
C GLY A 331 -3.39 19.33 -0.09
N LEU A 332 -2.97 18.27 0.62
CA LEU A 332 -1.95 18.35 1.69
C LEU A 332 -0.50 18.16 1.19
N GLY A 333 -0.31 18.21 -0.12
CA GLY A 333 0.99 18.13 -0.79
C GLY A 333 1.50 16.71 -1.05
N ARG A 334 2.52 16.60 -1.89
CA ARG A 334 3.17 15.33 -2.21
C ARG A 334 3.99 14.79 -1.04
N VAL A 335 4.18 13.47 -1.01
CA VAL A 335 5.01 12.74 -0.05
C VAL A 335 6.24 12.21 -0.79
N SER A 336 7.42 12.54 -0.28
CA SER A 336 8.72 12.10 -0.81
C SER A 336 9.52 11.25 0.18
N THR A 337 8.89 10.87 1.31
CA THR A 337 9.54 10.11 2.39
C THR A 337 9.22 8.62 2.37
N VAL A 338 8.12 8.24 1.72
CA VAL A 338 7.70 6.84 1.62
C VAL A 338 8.42 6.19 0.45
N GLU A 339 9.06 5.06 0.71
CA GLU A 339 9.78 4.29 -0.30
C GLU A 339 8.86 3.33 -1.05
N GLU A 340 9.32 2.93 -2.23
CA GLU A 340 8.69 1.97 -3.13
C GLU A 340 9.77 0.97 -3.57
N CYS A 341 9.59 -0.28 -3.18
CA CYS A 341 10.56 -1.35 -3.35
C CYS A 341 10.27 -2.22 -4.59
N ASP A 342 11.33 -2.66 -5.26
CA ASP A 342 11.27 -3.64 -6.35
C ASP A 342 11.10 -5.06 -5.77
N CYS A 343 9.87 -5.45 -5.41
CA CYS A 343 9.61 -6.72 -4.73
C CYS A 343 9.78 -7.96 -5.60
N TYR A 344 10.41 -9.01 -5.03
CA TYR A 344 10.53 -10.32 -5.66
C TYR A 344 9.19 -11.06 -5.78
N PRO A 345 9.08 -12.06 -6.68
CA PRO A 345 7.87 -12.86 -6.83
C PRO A 345 7.39 -13.44 -5.50
N GLY A 346 6.12 -13.23 -5.18
CA GLY A 346 5.49 -13.65 -3.93
C GLY A 346 5.35 -12.56 -2.88
N TYR A 347 6.06 -11.44 -3.02
CA TYR A 347 5.97 -10.28 -2.14
C TYR A 347 5.29 -9.10 -2.85
N GLY A 348 4.59 -8.27 -2.07
CA GLY A 348 3.92 -7.06 -2.55
C GLY A 348 3.78 -6.01 -1.45
N GLY A 349 3.14 -4.89 -1.79
CA GLY A 349 3.13 -3.68 -0.97
C GLY A 349 4.27 -2.73 -1.35
N LEU A 350 4.29 -1.53 -0.75
CA LEU A 350 5.31 -0.52 -1.05
C LEU A 350 6.69 -0.93 -0.51
N SER A 351 6.71 -1.68 0.60
CA SER A 351 7.92 -2.15 1.27
C SER A 351 8.03 -3.69 1.27
N CYS A 352 7.38 -4.38 0.32
CA CYS A 352 7.36 -5.86 0.25
C CYS A 352 6.81 -6.55 1.52
N GLU A 353 5.98 -5.83 2.27
CA GLU A 353 5.51 -6.18 3.59
C GLU A 353 4.32 -7.15 3.58
N VAL A 354 3.64 -7.33 2.44
CA VAL A 354 2.56 -8.31 2.27
C VAL A 354 2.95 -9.45 1.33
N CYS A 355 2.37 -10.63 1.54
CA CYS A 355 2.49 -11.71 0.56
C CYS A 355 1.45 -11.53 -0.54
N ASN A 356 1.87 -11.69 -1.79
CA ASN A 356 0.98 -11.65 -2.93
C ASN A 356 0.00 -12.83 -2.91
N LYS A 357 -1.09 -12.69 -3.65
CA LYS A 357 -2.14 -13.70 -3.77
C LYS A 357 -1.55 -15.05 -4.19
N GLY A 358 -1.84 -16.09 -3.40
CA GLY A 358 -1.33 -17.46 -3.62
C GLY A 358 -0.04 -17.79 -2.86
N TYR A 359 0.49 -16.82 -2.13
CA TYR A 359 1.60 -17.00 -1.20
C TYR A 359 1.11 -16.82 0.23
N ILE A 360 1.77 -17.50 1.15
CA ILE A 360 1.54 -17.45 2.60
C ILE A 360 2.85 -17.08 3.28
N ARG A 361 2.76 -16.23 4.30
CA ARG A 361 3.93 -15.82 5.09
C ARG A 361 4.25 -16.90 6.11
N VAL A 362 5.47 -17.41 6.06
CA VAL A 362 6.00 -18.40 7.01
C VAL A 362 7.14 -17.77 7.78
N TYR A 363 7.02 -17.75 9.10
CA TYR A 363 8.03 -17.20 10.00
C TYR A 363 9.02 -18.31 10.40
N GLY A 364 10.29 -17.95 10.54
CA GLY A 364 11.35 -18.87 10.94
C GLY A 364 12.64 -18.12 11.27
N SER A 365 13.69 -18.84 11.67
CA SER A 365 14.92 -18.26 12.21
C SER A 365 15.74 -17.43 11.20
N VAL A 366 15.52 -17.62 9.89
CA VAL A 366 16.32 -17.00 8.82
C VAL A 366 15.84 -15.59 8.48
N ASN A 367 14.54 -15.31 8.60
CA ASN A 367 13.99 -13.96 8.40
C ASN A 367 12.86 -13.71 9.42
N PRO A 368 13.06 -12.77 10.37
CA PRO A 368 12.06 -12.45 11.41
C PRO A 368 10.78 -11.83 10.83
N ASP A 369 10.85 -11.16 9.68
CA ASP A 369 9.68 -10.66 8.94
C ASP A 369 8.97 -11.78 8.15
N GLY A 370 9.55 -12.97 8.04
CA GLY A 370 8.97 -14.14 7.40
C GLY A 370 9.12 -14.19 5.88
N LEU A 371 9.02 -15.40 5.32
CA LEU A 371 9.14 -15.68 3.90
C LEU A 371 7.78 -15.89 3.25
N CYS A 372 7.55 -15.29 2.09
CA CYS A 372 6.34 -15.56 1.30
C CYS A 372 6.58 -16.77 0.40
N ILE A 373 5.91 -17.89 0.70
CA ILE A 373 6.02 -19.14 -0.06
C ILE A 373 4.66 -19.61 -0.55
N THR A 374 4.64 -20.40 -1.61
CA THR A 374 3.43 -21.06 -2.10
C THR A 374 2.99 -22.21 -1.18
N ILE A 375 1.72 -22.61 -1.27
CA ILE A 375 1.21 -23.79 -0.55
C ILE A 375 2.04 -25.04 -0.92
N SER A 376 2.38 -25.22 -2.21
CA SER A 376 3.20 -26.35 -2.66
C SER A 376 4.59 -26.38 -2.01
N GLN A 377 5.24 -25.21 -1.88
CA GLN A 377 6.52 -25.10 -1.18
C GLN A 377 6.38 -25.39 0.32
N LEU A 378 5.30 -24.93 0.96
CA LEU A 378 5.04 -25.27 2.37
C LEU A 378 4.93 -26.79 2.58
N TRP A 379 4.22 -27.49 1.68
CA TRP A 379 4.10 -28.95 1.73
C TRP A 379 5.46 -29.65 1.62
N LEU A 380 6.34 -29.17 0.72
CA LEU A 380 7.68 -29.73 0.57
C LEU A 380 8.54 -29.50 1.81
N LEU A 381 8.51 -28.29 2.39
CA LEU A 381 9.22 -27.98 3.63
C LEU A 381 8.79 -28.90 4.78
N ARG A 382 7.48 -29.13 4.93
CA ARG A 382 6.95 -30.02 5.99
C ARG A 382 7.31 -31.49 5.76
N LYS A 383 7.31 -31.96 4.51
CA LYS A 383 7.74 -33.33 4.20
C LYS A 383 9.21 -33.56 4.55
N GLY A 384 10.08 -32.57 4.29
CA GLY A 384 11.50 -32.63 4.62
C GLY A 384 11.78 -32.69 6.14
N THR A 385 10.97 -32.03 6.96
CA THR A 385 11.09 -32.11 8.43
C THR A 385 10.63 -33.44 9.01
N HIS A 386 9.67 -34.12 8.39
CA HIS A 386 9.21 -35.45 8.83
C HIS A 386 10.09 -36.61 8.31
N SER A 387 10.95 -36.37 7.32
CA SER A 387 11.89 -37.39 6.81
C SER A 387 13.17 -37.54 7.64
N LEU A 388 13.39 -36.71 8.67
CA LEU A 388 14.58 -36.78 9.53
C LEU A 388 14.34 -37.52 10.86
N GLU A 389 13.11 -37.90 11.20
CA GLU A 389 12.80 -38.69 12.42
C GLU A 389 12.75 -40.21 12.21
N PHE A 390 13.06 -40.73 11.01
CA PHE A 390 13.07 -42.18 10.72
C PHE A 390 14.42 -42.73 10.24
N ALA A 391 15.52 -42.00 10.47
CA ALA A 391 16.87 -42.52 10.25
C ALA A 391 17.57 -42.74 11.60
N GLY A 392 17.11 -43.75 12.32
CA GLY A 392 17.65 -44.17 13.62
C GLY A 392 17.08 -45.52 14.02
N MET A 393 17.46 -46.56 13.28
CA MET A 393 17.38 -47.97 13.68
C MET A 393 18.79 -48.52 13.78
#